data_AF-A0A0C3BNA0-F1
#
_entry.id   AF-A0A0C3BNA0-F1
#
_cell.length_a   1.000
_cell.length_b   1.000
_cell.length_c   1.000
_cell.angle_alpha   90.00
_cell.angle_beta   90.00
_cell.angle_gamma   90.00
#
_symmetry.space_group_name_H-M   'P 1'
#
loop_
_entity.id
_entity.type
_entity.pdbx_description
1 polymer ?
#
loop_
_entity_poly.entity_id
_entity_poly.type
_entity_poly.pdbx_seq_one_letter_code
_entity_poly.pdbx_strand_id
1 'polypeptide(L)'
;MGLSALIPIAHSIRLFGLAQSHRQCGLYWFLLEGLFYALGATAYVKLIPERWRPGAFDILGSSHQVFHMLVLFGVASHLKGLVVGFDYNHSHIRC
;
A
#
# COMPACT_ATOMS: atom_id res chain seq x y z
N MET A 1 -0.74 -4.23 -12.77
CA MET A 1 -0.40 -5.43 -11.97
C MET A 1 -0.84 -5.37 -10.50
N GLY A 2 -1.08 -4.20 -9.88
CA GLY A 2 -1.47 -4.14 -8.45
C GLY A 2 -2.94 -4.49 -8.12
N LEU A 3 -3.88 -4.33 -9.05
CA LEU A 3 -5.32 -4.54 -8.79
C LEU A 3 -5.70 -6.02 -8.58
N SER A 4 -4.87 -6.97 -9.02
CA SER A 4 -5.12 -8.40 -8.82
C SER A 4 -5.12 -8.81 -7.35
N ALA A 5 -4.46 -8.03 -6.48
CA ALA A 5 -4.45 -8.25 -5.03
C ALA A 5 -5.85 -8.12 -4.37
N LEU A 6 -6.80 -7.46 -5.04
CA LEU A 6 -8.18 -7.35 -4.56
C LEU A 6 -8.89 -8.71 -4.48
N ILE A 7 -8.53 -9.66 -5.36
CA ILE A 7 -9.14 -10.99 -5.40
C ILE A 7 -8.82 -11.79 -4.12
N PRO A 8 -7.55 -12.04 -3.74
CA PRO A 8 -7.24 -12.76 -2.50
C PRO A 8 -7.66 -11.99 -1.24
N ILE A 9 -7.66 -10.65 -1.26
CA ILE A 9 -8.17 -9.83 -0.14
C ILE A 9 -9.67 -10.06 0.06
N ALA A 10 -10.46 -9.93 -1.00
CA ALA A 10 -11.91 -10.15 -0.94
C ALA A 10 -12.23 -11.60 -0.53
N HIS A 11 -11.47 -12.56 -1.04
CA HIS A 11 -11.61 -13.97 -0.67
C HIS A 11 -11.31 -14.20 0.82
N SER A 12 -10.21 -13.63 1.35
CA SER A 12 -9.86 -13.70 2.77
C SER A 12 -10.96 -13.12 3.66
N ILE A 13 -11.48 -11.93 3.32
CA ILE A 13 -12.55 -11.28 4.08
C ILE A 13 -13.82 -12.14 4.08
N ARG A 14 -14.15 -12.78 2.94
CA ARG A 14 -15.32 -13.67 2.85
C ARG A 14 -15.17 -14.91 3.72
N LEU A 15 -13.97 -15.49 3.82
CA LEU A 15 -13.72 -16.71 4.59
C LEU A 15 -13.60 -16.46 6.10
N PHE A 16 -12.90 -15.39 6.50
CA PHE A 16 -12.50 -15.19 7.89
C PHE A 16 -13.19 -13.99 8.55
N GLY A 17 -13.77 -13.08 7.77
CA GLY A 17 -14.29 -11.80 8.25
C GLY A 17 -13.18 -10.76 8.45
N LEU A 18 -13.56 -9.47 8.40
CA LEU A 18 -12.62 -8.33 8.43
C LEU A 18 -11.63 -8.36 9.62
N ALA A 19 -12.15 -8.56 10.83
CA ALA A 19 -11.33 -8.52 12.04
C ALA A 19 -10.30 -9.66 12.08
N GLN A 20 -10.69 -10.86 11.63
CA GLN A 20 -9.80 -12.01 11.62
C GLN A 20 -8.79 -11.92 10.47
N SER A 21 -9.21 -11.49 9.27
CA SER A 21 -8.30 -11.23 8.16
C SER A 21 -7.23 -10.22 8.55
N HIS A 22 -7.59 -9.14 9.24
CA HIS A 22 -6.59 -8.18 9.71
C HIS A 22 -5.59 -8.80 10.69
N ARG A 23 -6.05 -9.61 11.64
CA ARG A 23 -5.15 -10.31 12.58
C ARG A 23 -4.24 -11.32 11.90
N GLN A 24 -4.74 -12.04 10.89
CA GLN A 24 -4.02 -13.13 10.24
C GLN A 24 -3.03 -12.70 9.16
N CYS A 25 -3.36 -11.64 8.40
CA CYS A 25 -2.53 -11.21 7.28
C CYS A 25 -2.23 -9.72 7.28
N GLY A 26 -2.60 -8.97 8.31
CA GLY A 26 -2.31 -7.54 8.36
C GLY A 26 -3.11 -6.72 7.33
N LEU A 27 -4.33 -7.13 6.97
CA LEU A 27 -5.19 -6.54 5.93
C LEU A 27 -5.11 -5.00 5.80
N TYR A 28 -5.24 -4.24 6.90
CA TYR A 28 -5.20 -2.78 6.86
C TYR A 28 -3.88 -2.20 6.34
N TRP A 29 -2.75 -2.89 6.55
CA TRP A 29 -1.46 -2.50 5.99
C TRP A 29 -1.42 -2.62 4.46
N PHE A 30 -2.06 -3.65 3.90
CA PHE A 30 -2.20 -3.78 2.44
C PHE A 30 -3.18 -2.76 1.85
N LEU A 31 -4.24 -2.40 2.56
CA LEU A 31 -5.12 -1.30 2.15
C LEU A 31 -4.37 0.05 2.16
N LEU A 32 -3.52 0.26 3.17
CA LEU A 32 -2.68 1.46 3.27
C LEU A 32 -1.64 1.53 2.13
N GLU A 33 -1.00 0.40 1.79
CA GLU A 33 -0.15 0.30 0.58
C GLU A 33 -0.93 0.69 -0.68
N GLY A 34 -2.13 0.13 -0.87
CA GLY A 34 -2.98 0.45 -2.00
C GLY A 34 -3.33 1.93 -2.08
N LEU A 35 -3.59 2.57 -0.94
CA LEU A 35 -3.82 4.02 -0.86
C LEU A 35 -2.58 4.80 -1.31
N PHE A 36 -1.39 4.46 -0.81
CA PHE A 36 -0.15 5.15 -1.21
C PHE A 36 0.12 5.00 -2.71
N TYR A 37 -0.06 3.80 -3.28
CA TYR A 37 0.10 3.60 -4.72
C TYR A 37 -0.95 4.37 -5.54
N ALA A 38 -2.20 4.41 -5.11
CA ALA A 38 -3.26 5.16 -5.80
C ALA A 38 -2.98 6.67 -5.78
N LEU A 39 -2.56 7.22 -4.64
CA LEU A 39 -2.19 8.62 -4.49
C LEU A 39 -0.97 8.97 -5.34
N GLY A 40 0.08 8.14 -5.27
CA GLY A 40 1.30 8.33 -6.05
C GLY A 40 1.03 8.29 -7.54
N ALA A 41 0.30 7.28 -8.02
CA ALA A 41 -0.06 7.16 -9.43
C ALA A 41 -0.92 8.36 -9.89
N THR A 42 -1.84 8.83 -9.04
CA THR A 42 -2.66 10.00 -9.35
C THR A 42 -1.82 11.27 -9.45
N ALA A 43 -0.90 11.49 -8.51
CA ALA A 43 -0.01 12.65 -8.52
C ALA A 43 0.90 12.63 -9.76
N TYR A 44 1.49 11.47 -10.07
CA TYR A 44 2.34 11.25 -11.23
C TYR A 44 1.61 11.49 -12.55
N VAL A 45 0.44 10.88 -12.75
CA VAL A 45 -0.34 11.03 -13.99
C VAL A 45 -0.87 12.46 -14.18
N LYS A 46 -1.24 13.14 -13.08
CA LYS A 46 -1.74 14.52 -13.14
C LYS A 46 -0.64 15.58 -13.16
N LEU A 47 0.62 15.17 -13.05
CA LEU A 47 1.79 16.04 -12.97
C LEU A 47 1.66 17.04 -11.81
N ILE A 48 1.14 16.59 -10.65
CA ILE A 48 1.02 17.43 -9.46
C ILE A 48 2.27 17.21 -8.60
N PRO A 49 3.00 18.26 -8.20
CA PRO A 49 2.60 19.68 -8.22
C PRO A 49 3.10 20.53 -9.40
N GLU A 50 3.93 20.00 -10.32
CA GLU A 50 4.50 20.82 -11.41
C GLU A 50 3.46 21.52 -12.31
N ARG A 51 2.28 20.93 -12.45
CA ARG A 51 1.14 21.51 -13.16
C ARG A 51 0.64 22.82 -12.54
N TRP A 52 0.77 22.98 -11.22
CA TRP A 52 0.29 24.18 -10.51
C TRP A 52 1.29 25.33 -10.57
N ARG A 53 2.58 25.02 -10.57
CA ARG A 53 3.68 26.00 -10.60
C ARG A 53 4.78 25.51 -11.56
N PRO A 54 4.61 25.73 -12.87
CA PRO A 54 5.62 25.33 -13.85
C PRO A 54 6.99 25.95 -13.52
N GLY A 55 8.06 25.16 -13.62
CA GLY A 55 9.44 25.59 -13.32
C GLY A 55 9.82 25.59 -11.83
N ALA A 56 8.86 25.48 -10.90
CA ALA A 56 9.17 25.52 -9.46
C ALA A 56 9.67 24.16 -8.90
N PHE A 57 9.42 23.06 -9.62
CA PHE A 57 9.67 21.70 -9.15
C PHE A 57 10.64 20.92 -10.04
N ASP A 58 11.50 21.63 -10.80
CA ASP A 58 12.37 21.03 -11.80
C ASP A 58 13.50 20.18 -11.18
N ILE A 59 13.92 20.52 -9.95
CA ILE A 59 15.01 19.84 -9.24
C ILE A 59 14.48 19.03 -8.05
N LEU A 60 13.58 19.60 -7.26
CA LEU A 60 13.03 18.97 -6.04
C LEU A 60 11.52 19.10 -5.98
N GLY A 61 10.86 18.04 -5.51
CA GLY A 61 9.42 18.00 -5.28
C GLY A 61 8.58 17.73 -6.54
N SER A 62 9.19 17.26 -7.63
CA SER A 62 8.43 16.84 -8.82
C SER A 62 7.48 15.70 -8.51
N SER A 63 6.41 15.56 -9.30
CA SER A 63 5.43 14.47 -9.18
C SER A 63 6.09 13.09 -9.20
N HIS A 64 7.20 12.93 -9.94
CA HIS A 64 7.98 11.69 -9.98
C HIS A 64 8.71 11.42 -8.65
N GLN A 65 9.30 12.44 -8.02
CA GLN A 65 9.91 12.28 -6.69
C GLN A 65 8.85 11.98 -5.62
N VAL A 66 7.72 12.68 -5.66
CA VAL A 66 6.58 12.41 -4.76
C VAL A 66 6.07 10.99 -4.96
N PHE A 67 5.97 10.52 -6.21
CA PHE A 67 5.61 9.14 -6.53
C PHE A 67 6.57 8.14 -5.87
N HIS A 68 7.89 8.31 -6.02
CA HIS A 68 8.87 7.43 -5.38
C HIS A 68 8.76 7.42 -3.85
N MET A 69 8.54 8.58 -3.23
CA MET A 69 8.34 8.65 -1.78
C MET A 69 7.08 7.88 -1.33
N LEU A 70 5.98 8.01 -2.08
CA LEU A 70 4.75 7.26 -1.78
C LEU A 70 4.93 5.76 -2.03
N VAL A 71 5.68 5.35 -3.06
CA VAL A 71 6.05 3.95 -3.28
C VAL A 71 6.85 3.42 -2.09
N LEU A 72 7.82 4.17 -1.56
CA LEU A 72 8.59 3.77 -0.37
C LEU A 72 7.68 3.52 0.84
N PHE A 73 6.72 4.40 1.11
CA PHE A 73 5.73 4.19 2.17
C PHE A 73 4.81 3.00 1.90
N GLY A 74 4.45 2.77 0.64
CA GLY A 74 3.71 1.58 0.20
C GLY A 74 4.47 0.29 0.53
N VAL A 75 5.75 0.19 0.16
CA VAL A 75 6.60 -0.97 0.46
C VAL A 75 6.80 -1.16 1.97
N ALA A 76 6.98 -0.07 2.73
CA ALA A 76 7.08 -0.15 4.19
C ALA A 76 5.78 -0.71 4.82
N SER A 77 4.63 -0.27 4.31
CA SER A 77 3.32 -0.77 4.74
C SER A 77 3.16 -2.26 4.36
N HIS A 78 3.55 -2.63 3.15
CA HIS A 78 3.55 -4.01 2.69
C HIS A 78 4.37 -4.92 3.62
N LEU A 79 5.61 -4.52 3.91
CA LEU A 79 6.50 -5.25 4.82
C LEU A 79 5.87 -5.39 6.21
N LYS A 80 5.26 -4.33 6.73
CA LYS A 80 4.59 -4.39 8.03
C LYS A 80 3.41 -5.37 8.03
N GLY A 81 2.62 -5.40 6.95
CA GLY A 81 1.54 -6.38 6.76
C GLY A 81 2.06 -7.82 6.77
N LEU A 82 3.15 -8.08 6.04
CA LEU A 82 3.82 -9.39 6.02
C LEU A 82 4.34 -9.80 7.40
N VAL A 83 4.99 -8.89 8.13
CA VAL A 83 5.49 -9.17 9.49
C VAL A 83 4.34 -9.49 10.45
N VAL A 84 3.24 -8.74 10.40
CA VAL A 84 2.05 -9.04 11.22
C VAL A 84 1.49 -10.43 10.90
N GLY A 85 1.40 -10.77 9.62
CA GLY A 85 0.96 -12.11 9.22
C GLY A 85 1.94 -13.21 9.64
N PHE A 86 3.24 -12.96 9.52
CA PHE A 86 4.29 -13.87 9.97
C PHE A 86 4.17 -14.13 11.48
N ASP A 87 4.11 -13.08 12.29
CA ASP A 87 4.02 -13.16 13.75
C ASP A 87 2.74 -13.90 14.17
N TYR A 88 1.60 -13.63 13.53
CA TYR A 88 0.36 -14.34 13.82
C TYR A 88 0.49 -15.85 13.58
N ASN A 89 1.02 -16.25 12.43
CA ASN A 89 1.12 -17.66 12.06
C ASN A 89 2.16 -18.43 12.89
N HIS A 90 3.22 -17.76 13.35
CA HIS A 90 4.25 -18.40 14.19
C HIS A 90 3.91 -18.38 15.69
N SER A 91 3.01 -17.50 16.14
CA SER A 91 2.49 -17.52 17.51
C SER A 91 1.30 -18.46 17.70
N HIS A 92 0.61 -18.82 16.62
CA HIS A 92 -0.58 -19.69 16.63
C HIS A 92 -0.35 -20.98 15.85
N ILE A 93 0.86 -21.56 15.96
CA ILE A 93 1.18 -22.86 15.37
C ILE A 93 0.15 -23.87 15.89
N ARG A 94 -0.70 -24.37 14.99
CA ARG A 94 -1.63 -25.44 15.30
C ARG A 94 -0.84 -26.75 15.26
N CYS A 95 -0.75 -27.44 16.39
CA CYS A 95 -0.38 -28.85 16.45
C CYS A 95 -1.48 -29.71 15.79
#